data_AF-A0A7C2THA7-F1
#
_entry.id   AF-A0A7C2THA7-F1
#
_cell.length_a   1.000
_cell.length_b   1.000
_cell.length_c   1.000
_cell.angle_alpha   90.00
_cell.angle_beta   90.00
_cell.angle_gamma   90.00
#
_symmetry.space_group_name_H-M   'P 1'
#
loop_
_entity.id
_entity.type
_entity.pdbx_description
1 polymer ?
#
loop_
_entity_poly.entity_id
_entity_poly.type
_entity_poly.pdbx_seq_one_letter_code
_entity_poly.pdbx_strand_id
1 'polypeptide(L)'
;MNGVCWLLVLGIPLLLVQRRLHQEIQLLFYVITRRGEVALALFSLLFFPGVLLHELSHYVAARLLGVHTGRLSLVPRPMKDGRLRLGYVETGQTDLVRDSLIGVAPLLSGGTVVAYAGLVGLGLSDLPVHLATPVQHLWREGMERIYCQPDFWLWFYLTFTVSSTMLPSSTDRRAWLPLGLVLLSLLGAVILAGAGPWLAAHFSQPLDRAIRIIALVFGISLALHVILLVPIWLARWLLSKMRGFRLV
;
A
#
# COMPACT_ATOMS: atom_id res chain seq x y z
N MET A 1 -9.29 1.53 22.06
CA MET A 1 -9.18 2.42 20.88
C MET A 1 -10.04 1.86 19.75
N ASN A 2 -10.88 2.70 19.14
CA ASN A 2 -11.74 2.35 18.01
C ASN A 2 -10.88 2.07 16.76
N GLY A 3 -11.29 1.16 15.88
CA GLY A 3 -10.52 0.79 14.68
C GLY A 3 -10.17 2.00 13.79
N VAL A 4 -11.06 2.99 13.71
CA VAL A 4 -10.85 4.23 12.95
C VAL A 4 -9.61 4.99 13.42
N CYS A 5 -9.40 5.10 14.74
CA CYS A 5 -8.23 5.77 15.29
C CYS A 5 -6.94 5.08 14.85
N TRP A 6 -6.91 3.73 14.91
CA TRP A 6 -5.77 2.95 14.44
C TRP A 6 -5.51 3.15 12.95
N LEU A 7 -6.57 3.14 12.14
CA LEU A 7 -6.46 3.37 10.71
C LEU A 7 -5.85 4.74 10.39
N LEU A 8 -6.27 5.80 11.08
CA LEU A 8 -5.72 7.14 10.87
C LEU A 8 -4.27 7.25 11.35
N VAL A 9 -3.98 6.73 12.55
CA VAL A 9 -2.65 6.76 13.15
C VAL A 9 -1.62 5.98 12.33
N LEU A 10 -2.03 4.90 11.66
CA LEU A 10 -1.12 4.10 10.83
C LEU A 10 -1.13 4.56 9.36
N GLY A 11 -2.29 4.90 8.82
CA GLY A 11 -2.47 5.28 7.42
C GLY A 11 -1.84 6.62 7.05
N ILE A 12 -1.99 7.66 7.89
CA ILE A 12 -1.43 8.98 7.59
C ILE A 12 0.11 8.92 7.55
N PRO A 13 0.82 8.36 8.55
CA PRO A 13 2.27 8.21 8.47
C PRO A 13 2.70 7.33 7.32
N LEU A 14 1.98 6.23 7.02
CA LEU A 14 2.30 5.37 5.89
C LEU A 14 2.35 6.16 4.57
N LEU A 15 1.35 7.02 4.31
CA LEU A 15 1.33 7.86 3.10
C LEU A 15 2.54 8.80 3.03
N LEU A 16 2.99 9.34 4.16
CA LEU A 16 4.12 10.27 4.21
C LEU A 16 5.45 9.52 4.03
N VAL A 17 5.65 8.44 4.79
CA VAL A 17 6.87 7.63 4.77
C VAL A 17 7.05 6.96 3.42
N GLN A 18 5.99 6.40 2.84
CA GLN A 18 6.05 5.79 1.51
C GLN A 18 6.46 6.79 0.43
N ARG A 19 5.87 8.00 0.43
CA ARG A 19 6.25 9.05 -0.53
C ARG A 19 7.73 9.43 -0.40
N ARG A 20 8.21 9.61 0.84
CA ARG A 20 9.61 9.90 1.11
C ARG A 20 10.52 8.76 0.67
N LEU A 21 10.15 7.51 0.97
CA LEU A 21 10.93 6.34 0.60
C LEU A 21 11.06 6.20 -0.92
N HIS A 22 9.97 6.38 -1.68
CA HIS A 22 10.03 6.36 -3.14
C HIS A 22 10.98 7.43 -3.69
N GLN A 23 10.92 8.66 -3.16
CA GLN A 23 11.83 9.73 -3.55
C GLN A 23 13.29 9.38 -3.24
N GLU A 24 13.56 8.87 -2.05
CA GLU A 24 14.91 8.47 -1.62
C GLU A 24 15.46 7.34 -2.50
N ILE A 25 14.65 6.34 -2.86
CA ILE A 25 15.06 5.25 -3.77
C ILE A 25 15.35 5.79 -5.17
N GLN A 26 14.49 6.65 -5.71
CA GLN A 26 14.71 7.26 -7.04
C GLN A 26 15.99 8.09 -7.07
N LEU A 27 16.21 8.92 -6.04
CA LEU A 27 17.41 9.73 -5.90
C LEU A 27 18.66 8.87 -5.71
N LEU A 28 18.57 7.80 -4.92
CA LEU A 28 19.65 6.83 -4.75
C LEU A 28 20.06 6.22 -6.09
N PHE A 29 19.09 5.69 -6.85
CA PHE A 29 19.36 5.14 -8.18
C PHE A 29 19.90 6.18 -9.15
N TYR A 30 19.42 7.42 -9.08
CA TYR A 30 19.94 8.51 -9.90
C TYR A 30 21.40 8.84 -9.55
N VAL A 31 21.75 8.95 -8.27
CA VAL A 31 23.13 9.22 -7.82
C VAL A 31 24.08 8.10 -8.23
N ILE A 32 23.61 6.84 -8.19
CA ILE A 32 24.39 5.67 -8.61
C ILE A 32 24.62 5.65 -10.12
N THR A 33 23.55 5.80 -10.91
CA THR A 33 23.57 5.59 -12.37
C THR A 33 23.93 6.83 -13.19
N ARG A 34 23.69 8.03 -12.66
CA ARG A 34 23.79 9.33 -13.34
C ARG A 34 22.97 9.45 -14.63
N ARG A 35 21.97 8.58 -14.81
CA ARG A 35 21.09 8.57 -15.99
C ARG A 35 19.66 8.39 -15.52
N GLY A 36 18.82 9.41 -15.74
CA GLY A 36 17.43 9.39 -15.29
C GLY A 36 16.65 8.16 -15.79
N GLU A 37 16.85 7.79 -17.05
CA GLU A 37 16.20 6.61 -17.65
C GLU A 37 16.59 5.30 -16.97
N VAL A 38 17.87 5.11 -16.65
CA VAL A 38 18.35 3.89 -15.98
C VAL A 38 17.84 3.86 -14.52
N ALA A 39 17.84 5.00 -13.84
CA ALA A 39 17.28 5.10 -12.50
C ALA A 39 15.79 4.75 -12.46
N LEU A 40 15.03 5.21 -13.45
CA LEU A 40 13.62 4.88 -13.62
C LEU A 40 13.40 3.40 -13.95
N ALA A 41 14.25 2.82 -14.81
CA ALA A 41 14.20 1.39 -15.12
C ALA A 41 14.47 0.52 -13.89
N LEU A 42 15.49 0.85 -13.09
CA LEU A 42 15.78 0.16 -11.83
C LEU A 42 14.66 0.30 -10.81
N PHE A 43 14.09 1.52 -10.68
CA PHE A 43 12.93 1.75 -9.83
C PHE A 43 11.74 0.88 -10.26
N SER A 44 11.44 0.85 -11.55
CA SER A 44 10.34 0.04 -12.08
C SER A 44 10.58 -1.45 -11.92
N LEU A 45 11.82 -1.92 -12.08
CA LEU A 45 12.18 -3.31 -11.87
C LEU A 45 12.02 -3.71 -10.41
N LEU A 46 12.46 -2.85 -9.48
CA LEU A 46 12.35 -3.08 -8.05
C LEU A 46 10.88 -3.26 -7.64
N PHE A 47 9.99 -2.37 -8.09
CA PHE A 47 8.57 -2.39 -7.75
C PHE A 47 7.71 -3.25 -8.68
N PHE A 48 8.32 -3.96 -9.64
CA PHE A 48 7.60 -4.72 -10.65
C PHE A 48 6.58 -5.74 -10.07
N PRO A 49 6.90 -6.55 -9.04
CA PRO A 49 5.94 -7.50 -8.49
C PRO A 49 4.68 -6.82 -7.94
N GLY A 50 4.87 -5.69 -7.27
CA GLY A 50 3.78 -4.89 -6.72
C GLY A 50 2.93 -4.22 -7.81
N VAL A 51 3.58 -3.60 -8.81
CA VAL A 51 2.89 -2.99 -9.96
C VAL A 51 2.12 -4.05 -10.76
N LEU A 52 2.71 -5.22 -10.99
CA LEU A 52 2.04 -6.32 -11.66
C LEU A 52 0.79 -6.75 -10.91
N LEU A 53 0.88 -6.97 -9.60
CA LEU A 53 -0.28 -7.33 -8.78
C LEU A 53 -1.35 -6.24 -8.84
N HIS A 54 -0.95 -4.97 -8.72
CA HIS A 54 -1.86 -3.83 -8.77
C HIS A 54 -2.67 -3.78 -10.06
N GLU A 55 -1.99 -3.79 -11.21
CA GLU A 55 -2.64 -3.71 -12.50
C GLU A 55 -3.45 -4.98 -12.83
N LEU A 56 -2.96 -6.16 -12.42
CA LEU A 56 -3.69 -7.41 -12.61
C LEU A 56 -4.99 -7.41 -11.79
N SER A 57 -4.99 -6.83 -10.60
CA SER A 57 -6.20 -6.71 -9.77
C SER A 57 -7.25 -5.83 -10.41
N HIS A 58 -6.86 -4.71 -11.04
CA HIS A 58 -7.76 -3.91 -11.87
C HIS A 58 -8.33 -4.74 -13.02
N TYR A 59 -7.47 -5.45 -13.75
CA TYR A 59 -7.85 -6.27 -14.89
C TYR A 59 -8.85 -7.37 -14.51
N VAL A 60 -8.55 -8.14 -13.45
CA VAL A 60 -9.39 -9.23 -12.97
C VAL A 60 -10.73 -8.69 -12.45
N ALA A 61 -10.72 -7.63 -11.64
CA ALA A 61 -11.95 -7.02 -11.15
C ALA A 61 -12.84 -6.51 -12.30
N ALA A 62 -12.24 -5.85 -13.29
CA ALA A 62 -12.97 -5.40 -14.47
C ALA A 62 -13.63 -6.56 -15.22
N ARG A 63 -12.89 -7.66 -15.45
CA ARG A 63 -13.42 -8.86 -16.13
C ARG A 63 -14.54 -9.53 -15.34
N LEU A 64 -14.39 -9.69 -14.02
CA LEU A 64 -15.42 -10.27 -13.16
C LEU A 64 -16.71 -9.42 -13.13
N LEU A 65 -16.58 -8.09 -13.27
CA LEU A 65 -17.70 -7.15 -13.33
C LEU A 65 -18.26 -6.95 -14.75
N GLY A 66 -17.81 -7.73 -15.73
CA GLY A 66 -18.27 -7.65 -17.12
C GLY A 66 -17.85 -6.36 -17.83
N VAL A 67 -16.75 -5.73 -17.40
CA VAL A 67 -16.21 -4.49 -17.97
C VAL A 67 -15.15 -4.82 -19.00
N HIS A 68 -15.26 -4.19 -20.17
CA HIS A 68 -14.28 -4.34 -21.24
C HIS A 68 -12.92 -3.76 -20.82
N THR A 69 -11.86 -4.55 -21.00
CA THR A 69 -10.47 -4.17 -20.71
C THR A 69 -9.73 -3.92 -22.01
N GLY A 70 -8.99 -2.81 -22.10
CA GLY A 70 -8.11 -2.45 -23.20
C GLY A 70 -6.66 -2.87 -22.93
N ARG A 71 -5.71 -1.96 -23.20
CA ARG A 71 -4.28 -2.24 -23.05
C ARG A 71 -3.87 -2.31 -21.57
N LEU A 72 -3.04 -3.30 -21.28
CA LEU A 72 -2.27 -3.42 -20.04
C LEU A 72 -0.81 -3.06 -20.35
N SER A 73 -0.22 -2.15 -19.57
CA SER A 73 1.18 -1.74 -19.70
C SER A 73 1.82 -1.64 -18.33
N LEU A 74 2.97 -2.30 -18.19
CA LEU A 74 3.79 -2.29 -16.96
C LEU A 74 5.07 -1.45 -17.13
N VAL A 75 5.19 -0.75 -18.27
CA VAL A 75 6.34 0.09 -18.58
C VAL A 75 6.11 1.49 -18.01
N PRO A 76 7.06 2.02 -17.21
CA PRO A 76 6.92 3.31 -16.58
C PRO A 76 6.98 4.41 -17.64
N ARG A 77 6.15 5.45 -17.47
CA ARG A 77 6.15 6.63 -18.33
C ARG A 77 6.16 7.91 -17.49
N PRO A 78 7.09 8.86 -17.76
CA PRO A 78 7.04 10.17 -17.14
C PRO A 78 5.78 10.92 -17.61
N MET A 79 5.09 11.58 -16.69
CA MET A 79 3.93 12.41 -16.96
C MET A 79 4.32 13.89 -17.03
N LYS A 80 3.51 14.70 -17.73
CA LYS A 80 3.75 16.14 -17.94
C LYS A 80 3.80 16.96 -16.64
N ASP A 81 3.24 16.43 -15.56
CA ASP A 81 3.18 17.04 -14.22
C ASP A 81 4.38 16.66 -13.33
N GLY A 82 5.40 16.03 -13.90
CA GLY A 82 6.58 15.55 -13.17
C GLY A 82 6.32 14.27 -12.36
N ARG A 83 5.12 13.68 -12.41
CA ARG A 83 4.84 12.39 -11.78
C ARG A 83 5.28 11.24 -12.68
N LEU A 84 5.55 10.09 -12.06
CA LEU A 84 5.86 8.86 -12.76
C LEU A 84 4.63 7.94 -12.73
N ARG A 85 4.16 7.51 -13.89
CA ARG A 85 3.17 6.44 -13.99
C ARG A 85 3.91 5.12 -14.18
N LEU A 86 3.78 4.18 -13.24
CA LEU A 86 4.50 2.90 -13.28
C LEU A 86 3.83 1.87 -14.19
N GLY A 87 2.49 1.82 -14.15
CA GLY A 87 1.68 0.94 -14.98
C GLY A 87 0.33 1.57 -15.29
N TYR A 88 -0.44 0.90 -16.15
CA TYR A 88 -1.86 1.15 -16.33
C TYR A 88 -2.58 -0.04 -16.98
N VAL A 89 -3.85 -0.18 -16.62
CA VAL A 89 -4.88 -0.92 -17.37
C VAL A 89 -5.91 0.06 -17.90
N GLU A 90 -6.20 0.00 -19.20
CA GLU A 90 -7.35 0.69 -19.79
C GLU A 90 -8.63 -0.09 -19.45
N THR A 91 -9.58 0.56 -18.79
CA THR A 91 -10.93 0.05 -18.58
C THR A 91 -11.92 0.85 -19.42
N GLY A 92 -12.96 0.19 -19.93
CA GLY A 92 -14.08 0.87 -20.58
C GLY A 92 -14.83 1.80 -19.63
N GLN A 93 -15.67 2.68 -20.17
CA GLN A 93 -16.54 3.52 -19.35
C GLN A 93 -17.53 2.64 -18.56
N THR A 94 -17.69 2.95 -17.28
CA THR A 94 -18.51 2.19 -16.32
C THR A 94 -19.34 3.13 -15.46
N ASP A 95 -20.34 2.56 -14.78
CA ASP A 95 -21.05 3.26 -13.70
C ASP A 95 -20.19 3.37 -12.43
N LEU A 96 -20.65 4.22 -11.51
CA LEU A 96 -19.96 4.55 -10.27
C LEU A 96 -19.62 3.33 -9.40
N VAL A 97 -20.49 2.31 -9.38
CA VAL A 97 -20.30 1.12 -8.53
C VAL A 97 -19.17 0.27 -9.11
N ARG A 98 -19.26 -0.08 -10.40
CA ARG A 98 -18.20 -0.87 -11.06
C ARG A 98 -16.86 -0.15 -11.07
N ASP A 99 -16.83 1.15 -11.35
CA ASP A 99 -15.58 1.94 -11.31
C ASP A 99 -14.96 1.96 -9.90
N SER A 100 -15.78 2.13 -8.86
CA SER A 100 -15.29 2.14 -7.47
C SER A 100 -14.77 0.77 -7.03
N LEU A 101 -15.46 -0.33 -7.41
CA LEU A 101 -15.05 -1.69 -7.09
C LEU A 101 -13.73 -2.07 -7.78
N ILE A 102 -13.57 -1.71 -9.05
CA ILE A 102 -12.30 -1.87 -9.77
C ILE A 102 -11.22 -1.06 -9.05
N GLY A 103 -11.49 0.22 -8.74
CA GLY A 103 -10.59 1.10 -8.01
C GLY A 103 -10.07 0.57 -6.67
N VAL A 104 -10.89 -0.18 -5.94
CA VAL A 104 -10.55 -0.77 -4.64
C VAL A 104 -9.80 -2.11 -4.78
N ALA A 105 -9.87 -2.79 -5.93
CA ALA A 105 -9.34 -4.14 -6.11
C ALA A 105 -7.83 -4.28 -5.80
N PRO A 106 -6.94 -3.35 -6.19
CA PRO A 106 -5.53 -3.43 -5.82
C PRO A 106 -5.28 -3.34 -4.32
N LEU A 107 -6.07 -2.53 -3.60
CA LEU A 107 -5.97 -2.40 -2.15
C LEU A 107 -6.39 -3.71 -1.45
N LEU A 108 -7.43 -4.38 -1.95
CA LEU A 108 -7.90 -5.65 -1.39
C LEU A 108 -6.86 -6.76 -1.63
N SER A 109 -6.50 -6.99 -2.88
CA SER A 109 -5.53 -8.02 -3.28
C SER A 109 -4.15 -7.78 -2.67
N GLY A 110 -3.61 -6.58 -2.80
CA GLY A 110 -2.34 -6.17 -2.21
C GLY A 110 -2.37 -6.23 -0.69
N GLY A 111 -3.47 -5.79 -0.07
CA GLY A 111 -3.66 -5.91 1.37
C GLY A 111 -3.69 -7.35 1.87
N THR A 112 -4.34 -8.25 1.13
CA THR A 112 -4.32 -9.70 1.43
C THR A 112 -2.91 -10.27 1.32
N VAL A 113 -2.17 -9.93 0.26
CA VAL A 113 -0.78 -10.37 0.09
C VAL A 113 0.12 -9.82 1.19
N VAL A 114 -0.01 -8.55 1.56
CA VAL A 114 0.75 -7.93 2.67
C VAL A 114 0.41 -8.56 4.01
N ALA A 115 -0.88 -8.82 4.28
CA ALA A 115 -1.29 -9.50 5.51
C ALA A 115 -0.72 -10.92 5.57
N TYR A 116 -0.81 -11.69 4.48
CA TYR A 116 -0.29 -13.05 4.40
C TYR A 116 1.24 -13.08 4.52
N ALA A 117 1.94 -12.28 3.71
CA ALA A 117 3.39 -12.20 3.73
C ALA A 117 3.93 -11.67 5.06
N GLY A 118 3.24 -10.73 5.70
CA GLY A 118 3.60 -10.24 7.02
C GLY A 118 3.34 -11.25 8.14
N LEU A 119 2.13 -11.80 8.23
CA LEU A 119 1.77 -12.69 9.34
C LEU A 119 2.44 -14.06 9.22
N VAL A 120 2.37 -14.67 8.04
CA VAL A 120 2.88 -16.02 7.78
C VAL A 120 4.32 -15.96 7.28
N GLY A 121 4.58 -15.18 6.22
CA GLY A 121 5.88 -15.15 5.56
C GLY A 121 7.01 -14.56 6.41
N LEU A 122 6.73 -13.52 7.19
CA LEU A 122 7.66 -12.90 8.13
C LEU A 122 7.49 -13.40 9.57
N GLY A 123 6.55 -14.33 9.81
CA GLY A 123 6.28 -14.87 11.14
C GLY A 123 5.79 -13.85 12.17
N LEU A 124 5.18 -12.74 11.75
CA LEU A 124 4.68 -11.72 12.69
C LEU A 124 3.53 -12.25 13.57
N SER A 125 2.86 -13.35 13.19
CA SER A 125 1.86 -14.01 14.02
C SER A 125 2.44 -14.59 15.32
N ASP A 126 3.72 -14.95 15.30
CA ASP A 126 4.36 -15.71 16.37
C ASP A 126 5.08 -14.78 17.36
N LEU A 127 5.03 -13.46 17.11
CA LEU A 127 5.58 -12.46 18.01
C LEU A 127 4.76 -12.42 19.30
N PRO A 128 5.38 -12.61 20.48
CA PRO A 128 4.71 -12.48 21.77
C PRO A 128 4.44 -11.01 22.09
N VAL A 129 3.48 -10.41 21.39
CA VAL A 129 3.05 -9.04 21.61
C VAL A 129 2.08 -9.01 22.79
N HIS A 130 2.62 -8.90 23.99
CA HIS A 130 1.85 -8.48 25.16
C HIS A 130 2.15 -7.02 25.43
N LEU A 131 1.12 -6.25 25.82
CA LEU A 131 1.26 -4.82 26.16
C LEU A 131 2.26 -4.55 27.30
N ALA A 132 2.63 -5.59 28.07
CA ALA A 132 3.60 -5.54 29.15
C ALA A 132 4.98 -6.13 28.81
N THR A 133 5.17 -6.70 27.60
CA THR A 133 6.47 -7.27 27.22
C THR A 133 7.48 -6.14 27.04
N PRO A 134 8.62 -6.13 27.76
CA PRO A 134 9.65 -5.13 27.55
C PRO A 134 10.17 -5.21 26.11
N VAL A 135 10.29 -4.05 25.46
CA VAL A 135 10.75 -3.93 24.07
C VAL A 135 12.02 -4.76 23.84
N GLN A 136 12.97 -4.72 24.78
CA GLN A 136 14.24 -5.45 24.72
C GLN A 136 14.10 -6.99 24.56
N HIS A 137 13.08 -7.61 25.16
CA HIS A 137 12.84 -9.06 25.05
C HIS A 137 12.16 -9.41 23.71
N LEU A 138 11.25 -8.55 23.24
CA LEU A 138 10.66 -8.64 21.90
C LEU A 138 11.72 -8.61 20.79
N TRP A 139 12.72 -7.73 20.93
CA TRP A 139 13.81 -7.62 19.96
C TRP A 139 14.73 -8.84 19.96
N ARG A 140 15.10 -9.37 21.14
CA ARG A 140 16.13 -10.42 21.24
C ARG A 140 15.64 -11.79 20.74
N GLU A 141 14.45 -12.21 21.16
CA GLU A 141 13.93 -13.54 20.79
C GLU A 141 13.11 -13.53 19.49
N GLY A 142 12.43 -12.41 19.19
CA GLY A 142 11.61 -12.26 18.00
C GLY A 142 12.43 -12.03 16.73
N MET A 143 13.45 -11.16 16.77
CA MET A 143 14.18 -10.80 15.55
C MET A 143 15.10 -11.91 15.04
N GLU A 144 15.76 -12.65 15.94
CA GLU A 144 16.60 -13.78 15.53
C GLU A 144 15.77 -14.85 14.82
N ARG A 145 14.58 -15.16 15.33
CA ARG A 145 13.68 -16.13 14.69
C ARG A 145 13.18 -15.66 13.34
N ILE A 146 12.82 -14.39 13.21
CA ILE A 146 12.31 -13.81 11.96
C ILE A 146 13.41 -13.77 10.90
N TYR A 147 14.60 -13.29 11.27
CA TYR A 147 15.71 -13.09 10.33
C TYR A 147 16.34 -14.41 9.87
N CYS A 148 16.35 -15.44 10.71
CA CYS A 148 16.92 -16.74 10.37
C CYS A 148 15.98 -17.62 9.52
N GLN A 149 14.78 -17.14 9.15
CA GLN A 149 13.92 -17.88 8.23
C GLN A 149 14.55 -17.93 6.83
N PRO A 150 14.59 -19.10 6.15
CA PRO A 150 15.23 -19.25 4.84
C PRO A 150 14.72 -18.26 3.79
N ASP A 151 13.42 -17.99 3.81
CA ASP A 151 12.74 -17.15 2.81
C ASP A 151 12.47 -15.71 3.30
N PHE A 152 13.06 -15.29 4.43
CA PHE A 152 12.81 -13.98 5.05
C PHE A 152 12.95 -12.84 4.03
N TRP A 153 14.03 -12.83 3.25
CA TRP A 153 14.31 -11.76 2.29
C TRP A 153 13.31 -11.70 1.14
N LEU A 154 12.79 -12.84 0.71
CA LEU A 154 11.76 -12.91 -0.32
C LEU A 154 10.45 -12.32 0.22
N TRP A 155 10.02 -12.75 1.39
CA TRP A 155 8.80 -12.23 2.03
C TRP A 155 8.92 -10.75 2.38
N PHE A 156 10.08 -10.32 2.85
CA PHE A 156 10.37 -8.92 3.13
C PHE A 156 10.26 -8.09 1.85
N TYR A 157 10.90 -8.54 0.77
CA TYR A 157 10.86 -7.89 -0.54
C TYR A 157 9.45 -7.81 -1.12
N LEU A 158 8.69 -8.91 -1.08
CA LEU A 158 7.30 -8.94 -1.57
C LEU A 158 6.39 -8.06 -0.72
N THR A 159 6.49 -8.13 0.61
CA THR A 159 5.69 -7.28 1.49
C THR A 159 6.00 -5.81 1.25
N PHE A 160 7.27 -5.45 1.12
CA PHE A 160 7.69 -4.09 0.79
C PHE A 160 7.14 -3.62 -0.56
N THR A 161 7.42 -4.34 -1.65
CA THR A 161 7.04 -3.90 -2.99
C THR A 161 5.53 -3.84 -3.21
N VAL A 162 4.79 -4.80 -2.67
CA VAL A 162 3.31 -4.81 -2.74
C VAL A 162 2.73 -3.69 -1.89
N SER A 163 3.18 -3.51 -0.64
CA SER A 163 2.66 -2.44 0.21
C SER A 163 2.96 -1.04 -0.35
N SER A 164 4.10 -0.86 -1.03
CA SER A 164 4.46 0.38 -1.71
C SER A 164 3.58 0.72 -2.94
N THR A 165 2.86 -0.25 -3.49
CA THR A 165 2.12 -0.10 -4.75
C THR A 165 0.61 -0.31 -4.62
N MET A 166 0.12 -1.02 -3.61
CA MET A 166 -1.30 -1.37 -3.41
C MET A 166 -2.25 -0.18 -3.19
N LEU A 167 -1.72 1.00 -2.85
CA LEU A 167 -2.55 2.14 -2.48
C LEU A 167 -3.21 2.76 -3.73
N PRO A 168 -4.53 3.04 -3.68
CA PRO A 168 -5.27 3.57 -4.83
C PRO A 168 -4.73 4.92 -5.34
N SER A 169 -4.58 5.00 -6.65
CA SER A 169 -4.17 6.22 -7.35
C SER A 169 -5.28 7.29 -7.38
N SER A 170 -5.00 8.46 -7.98
CA SER A 170 -6.05 9.46 -8.23
C SER A 170 -7.10 8.98 -9.23
N THR A 171 -6.71 8.11 -10.17
CA THR A 171 -7.64 7.54 -11.15
C THR A 171 -8.51 6.48 -10.49
N ASP A 172 -7.92 5.63 -9.65
CA ASP A 172 -8.60 4.53 -8.97
C ASP A 172 -9.71 5.02 -8.01
N ARG A 173 -9.56 6.23 -7.47
CA ARG A 173 -10.52 6.83 -6.53
C ARG A 173 -11.53 7.77 -7.18
N ARG A 174 -11.54 7.87 -8.51
CA ARG A 174 -12.36 8.85 -9.25
C ARG A 174 -13.85 8.72 -8.90
N ALA A 175 -14.40 7.51 -8.87
CA ALA A 175 -15.81 7.28 -8.55
C ALA A 175 -16.13 7.24 -7.05
N TRP A 176 -15.13 7.27 -6.16
CA TRP A 176 -15.37 7.07 -4.72
C TRP A 176 -16.12 8.23 -4.08
N LEU A 177 -15.79 9.47 -4.45
CA LEU A 177 -16.48 10.65 -3.92
C LEU A 177 -17.96 10.67 -4.33
N PRO A 178 -18.33 10.59 -5.63
CA PRO A 178 -19.74 10.59 -6.01
C PRO A 178 -20.49 9.36 -5.45
N LEU A 179 -19.89 8.17 -5.46
CA LEU A 179 -20.52 7.00 -4.86
C LEU A 179 -20.72 7.17 -3.35
N GLY A 180 -19.72 7.71 -2.65
CA GLY A 180 -19.77 7.97 -1.22
C GLY A 180 -20.87 8.97 -0.85
N LEU A 181 -21.07 10.01 -1.66
CA LEU A 181 -22.16 10.97 -1.46
C LEU A 181 -23.54 10.31 -1.62
N VAL A 182 -23.71 9.46 -2.64
CA VAL A 182 -24.95 8.69 -2.84
C VAL A 182 -25.19 7.77 -1.64
N LEU A 183 -24.19 6.99 -1.21
CA LEU A 183 -24.31 6.09 -0.06
C LEU A 183 -24.59 6.85 1.25
N LEU A 184 -23.96 8.01 1.44
CA LEU A 184 -24.20 8.86 2.62
C LEU A 184 -25.64 9.40 2.64
N SER A 185 -26.16 9.81 1.48
CA SER A 185 -27.55 10.28 1.39
C SER A 185 -28.56 9.17 1.70
N LEU A 186 -28.33 7.96 1.19
CA LEU A 186 -29.14 6.77 1.50
C LEU A 186 -29.04 6.40 2.98
N LEU A 187 -27.84 6.40 3.55
CA LEU A 187 -27.63 6.14 4.98
C LEU A 187 -28.37 7.16 5.85
N GLY A 188 -28.32 8.44 5.48
CA GLY A 188 -29.07 9.50 6.14
C GLY A 188 -30.59 9.25 6.10
N ALA A 189 -31.13 8.88 4.94
CA ALA A 189 -32.55 8.54 4.79
C ALA A 189 -32.95 7.34 5.66
N VAL A 190 -32.13 6.29 5.73
CA VAL A 190 -32.37 5.09 6.55
C VAL A 190 -32.33 5.42 8.05
N ILE A 191 -31.41 6.28 8.48
CA ILE A 191 -31.33 6.74 9.87
C ILE A 191 -32.56 7.59 10.22
N LEU A 192 -32.97 8.51 9.34
CA LEU A 192 -34.17 9.33 9.52
C LEU A 192 -35.46 8.49 9.55
N ALA A 193 -35.48 7.35 8.85
CA ALA A 193 -36.57 6.38 8.91
C ALA A 193 -36.57 5.53 10.20
N GLY A 194 -35.64 5.77 11.14
CA GLY A 194 -35.60 5.12 12.46
C GLY A 194 -34.79 3.82 12.51
N ALA A 195 -34.13 3.40 11.43
CA ALA A 195 -33.38 2.13 11.40
C ALA A 195 -31.95 2.23 11.99
N GLY A 196 -31.58 3.35 12.62
CA GLY A 196 -30.26 3.57 13.22
C GLY A 196 -29.82 2.49 14.21
N PRO A 197 -30.65 2.10 15.21
CA PRO A 197 -30.31 1.03 16.15
C PRO A 197 -30.11 -0.33 15.47
N TRP A 198 -30.92 -0.64 14.44
CA TRP A 198 -30.79 -1.87 13.67
C TRP A 198 -29.46 -1.90 12.90
N LEU A 199 -29.06 -0.78 12.28
CA LEU A 199 -27.77 -0.65 11.60
C LEU A 199 -26.61 -0.84 12.58
N ALA A 200 -26.66 -0.20 13.74
CA ALA A 200 -25.61 -0.34 14.76
C ALA A 200 -25.48 -1.78 15.26
N ALA A 201 -26.59 -2.48 15.50
CA ALA A 201 -26.59 -3.86 15.96
C ALA A 201 -25.98 -4.85 14.95
N HIS A 202 -26.17 -4.62 13.64
CA HIS A 202 -25.72 -5.55 12.60
C HIS A 202 -24.37 -5.19 11.97
N PHE A 203 -24.05 -3.90 11.84
CA PHE A 203 -22.90 -3.45 11.05
C PHE A 203 -21.73 -2.91 11.87
N SER A 204 -21.91 -2.54 13.14
CA SER A 204 -20.83 -1.96 13.94
C SER A 204 -19.63 -2.89 14.11
N GLN A 205 -19.87 -4.16 14.49
CA GLN A 205 -18.79 -5.14 14.68
C GLN A 205 -18.11 -5.56 13.37
N PRO A 206 -18.84 -5.92 12.29
CA PRO A 206 -18.20 -6.22 11.01
C PRO A 206 -17.39 -5.04 10.47
N LEU A 207 -17.90 -3.81 10.59
CA LEU A 207 -17.19 -2.62 10.14
C LEU A 207 -15.93 -2.35 10.95
N ASP A 208 -15.98 -2.42 12.29
CA ASP A 208 -14.79 -2.24 13.14
C ASP A 208 -13.75 -3.34 12.84
N ARG A 209 -14.19 -4.59 12.61
CA ARG A 209 -13.29 -5.68 12.21
C ARG A 209 -12.61 -5.39 10.86
N ALA A 210 -13.37 -4.98 9.85
CA ALA A 210 -12.82 -4.63 8.54
C ALA A 210 -11.79 -3.49 8.66
N ILE A 211 -12.11 -2.44 9.41
CA ILE A 211 -11.20 -1.31 9.64
C ILE A 211 -9.92 -1.77 10.35
N ARG A 212 -10.02 -2.66 11.34
CA ARG A 212 -8.84 -3.20 12.04
C ARG A 212 -7.95 -4.04 11.13
N ILE A 213 -8.52 -4.80 10.20
CA ILE A 213 -7.75 -5.57 9.21
C ILE A 213 -6.96 -4.62 8.30
N ILE A 214 -7.60 -3.54 7.82
CA ILE A 214 -6.90 -2.52 7.01
C ILE A 214 -5.82 -1.84 7.85
N ALA A 215 -6.11 -1.51 9.11
CA ALA A 215 -5.13 -0.92 10.02
C ALA A 215 -3.93 -1.84 10.26
N LEU A 216 -4.14 -3.15 10.40
CA LEU A 216 -3.06 -4.15 10.52
C LEU A 216 -2.17 -4.15 9.27
N VAL A 217 -2.76 -4.19 8.08
CA VAL A 217 -2.04 -4.11 6.80
C VAL A 217 -1.21 -2.83 6.72
N PHE A 218 -1.78 -1.69 7.13
CA PHE A 218 -1.07 -0.41 7.16
C PHE A 218 0.04 -0.39 8.22
N GLY A 219 -0.16 -1.05 9.36
CA GLY A 219 0.85 -1.19 10.41
C GLY A 219 2.07 -1.99 9.93
N ILE A 220 1.85 -3.16 9.31
CA ILE A 220 2.90 -3.98 8.70
C ILE A 220 3.66 -3.17 7.64
N SER A 221 2.90 -2.50 6.76
CA SER A 221 3.46 -1.65 5.71
C SER A 221 4.32 -0.53 6.29
N LEU A 222 3.81 0.22 7.27
CA LEU A 222 4.50 1.34 7.89
C LEU A 222 5.80 0.90 8.56
N ALA A 223 5.77 -0.21 9.30
CA ALA A 223 6.96 -0.75 9.97
C ALA A 223 8.09 -1.03 8.96
N LEU A 224 7.78 -1.74 7.87
CA LEU A 224 8.74 -2.04 6.81
C LEU A 224 9.29 -0.79 6.15
N HIS A 225 8.43 0.18 5.83
CA HIS A 225 8.86 1.41 5.17
C HIS A 225 9.75 2.27 6.08
N VAL A 226 9.48 2.33 7.38
CA VAL A 226 10.33 3.04 8.35
C VAL A 226 11.69 2.36 8.48
N ILE A 227 11.72 1.02 8.58
CA ILE A 227 12.96 0.23 8.65
C ILE A 227 13.85 0.48 7.42
N LEU A 228 13.26 0.61 6.23
CA LEU A 228 13.97 0.85 4.99
C LEU A 228 14.36 2.32 4.74
N LEU A 229 13.58 3.27 5.25
CA LEU A 229 13.82 4.69 5.00
C LEU A 229 15.17 5.17 5.53
N VAL A 230 15.52 4.78 6.75
CA VAL A 230 16.78 5.18 7.38
C VAL A 230 18.03 4.72 6.59
N PRO A 231 18.19 3.42 6.28
CA PRO A 231 19.38 2.96 5.54
C PRO A 231 19.43 3.49 4.11
N ILE A 232 18.30 3.63 3.41
CA ILE A 232 18.27 4.16 2.04
C ILE A 232 18.64 5.64 2.03
N TRP A 233 18.07 6.43 2.94
CA TRP A 233 18.42 7.84 3.08
C TRP A 233 19.91 8.02 3.41
N LEU A 234 20.44 7.20 4.33
CA LEU A 234 21.86 7.25 4.71
C LEU A 234 22.77 6.87 3.54
N ALA A 235 22.44 5.81 2.80
CA ALA A 235 23.18 5.38 1.62
C ALA A 235 23.20 6.48 0.54
N ARG A 236 22.05 7.10 0.27
CA ARG A 236 21.96 8.24 -0.66
C ARG A 236 22.82 9.40 -0.18
N TRP A 237 22.72 9.77 1.09
CA TRP A 237 23.46 10.89 1.67
C TRP A 237 24.98 10.67 1.56
N LEU A 238 25.48 9.50 1.97
CA LEU A 238 26.90 9.14 1.87
C LEU A 238 27.39 9.19 0.42
N LEU A 239 26.65 8.58 -0.50
CA LEU A 239 27.02 8.54 -1.92
C LEU A 239 27.00 9.94 -2.56
N SER A 240 26.04 10.79 -2.18
CA SER A 240 25.96 12.17 -2.68
C SER A 240 27.16 13.00 -2.21
N LYS A 241 27.58 12.84 -0.96
CA LYS A 241 28.76 13.50 -0.39
C LYS A 241 30.05 13.03 -1.05
N MET A 242 30.22 11.71 -1.23
CA MET A 242 31.40 11.14 -1.89
C MET A 242 31.53 11.58 -3.35
N ARG A 243 30.41 11.78 -4.04
CA ARG A 243 30.38 12.14 -5.47
C ARG A 243 30.24 13.65 -5.72
N GLY A 244 30.28 14.49 -4.68
CA GLY A 244 30.24 15.95 -4.80
C GLY A 244 28.90 16.54 -5.23
N PHE A 245 27.79 15.81 -5.09
CA PHE A 245 26.46 16.29 -5.49
C PHE A 245 25.80 17.13 -4.38
N ARG A 246 25.31 18.32 -4.71
CA ARG A 246 24.23 18.99 -3.98
C ARG A 246 22.95 18.80 -4.79
N LEU A 247 22.11 17.87 -4.39
CA LEU A 247 20.74 17.78 -4.89
C LEU A 247 19.99 18.97 -4.25
N VAL A 248 19.56 19.93 -5.07
CA VAL A 248 18.65 21.02 -4.67
C VAL A 248 17.23 20.48 -4.63
#